data_AF-A0A9E5QXP6-F1
#
_entry.id   AF-A0A9E5QXP6-F1
#
_cell.length_a   1.000
_cell.length_b   1.000
_cell.length_c   1.000
_cell.angle_alpha   90.00
_cell.angle_beta   90.00
_cell.angle_gamma   90.00
#
_symmetry.space_group_name_H-M   'P 1'
#
loop_
_entity.id
_entity.type
_entity.pdbx_description
1 polymer ?
#
loop_
_entity_poly.entity_id
_entity_poly.type
_entity_poly.pdbx_seq_one_letter_code
_entity_poly.pdbx_strand_id
1 'polypeptide(L)' 'MLKPRYDEAEDVSRHAAADEGCCEEMERKYGWELVRVEITPDPILEVDCVFGGKTEFPKSYYDTDKEEDD' A
#
# COMPACT_ATOMS: atom_id res chain seq x y z
N MET A 1 11.10 4.71 -13.71
CA MET A 1 11.06 3.29 -13.28
C MET A 1 9.96 3.19 -12.25
N LEU A 2 9.04 2.24 -12.38
CA LEU A 2 8.04 2.01 -11.35
C LEU A 2 8.77 1.49 -10.10
N LYS A 3 8.58 2.15 -8.96
CA LYS A 3 9.14 1.67 -7.70
C LYS A 3 8.39 0.39 -7.30
N PRO A 4 9.07 -0.60 -6.69
CA PRO A 4 8.39 -1.78 -6.20
C PRO A 4 7.43 -1.42 -5.07
N ARG A 5 6.39 -2.25 -4.90
CA ARG A 5 5.42 -2.12 -3.79
C ARG A 5 6.10 -2.24 -2.43
N TYR A 6 7.08 -3.12 -2.28
CA TYR A 6 7.93 -3.19 -1.10
C TYR A 6 9.37 -2.95 -1.53
N ASP A 7 10.05 -2.07 -0.82
CA ASP A 7 11.42 -1.66 -1.05
C ASP A 7 12.30 -2.22 0.06
N GLU A 8 13.01 -3.31 -0.23
CA GLU A 8 13.86 -4.00 0.76
C GLU A 8 15.04 -3.12 1.23
N ALA A 9 15.46 -2.14 0.43
CA ALA A 9 16.59 -1.28 0.78
C ALA A 9 16.20 -0.20 1.80
N GLU A 10 14.99 0.33 1.69
CA GLU A 10 14.44 1.34 2.61
C GLU A 10 13.55 0.74 3.70
N ASP A 11 13.23 -0.56 3.62
CA ASP A 11 12.21 -1.25 4.43
C ASP A 11 10.89 -0.47 4.46
N VAL A 12 10.36 -0.14 3.27
CA VAL A 12 9.08 0.57 3.14
C VAL A 12 8.15 -0.07 2.11
N SER A 13 6.86 0.04 2.36
CA SER A 13 5.80 -0.38 1.44
C SER A 13 5.05 0.81 0.86
N ARG A 14 4.74 0.78 -0.44
CA ARG A 14 4.05 1.84 -1.18
C ARG A 14 2.67 1.37 -1.63
N HIS A 15 1.64 2.12 -1.27
CA HIS A 15 0.25 1.88 -1.66
C HIS A 15 -0.36 3.12 -2.29
N ALA A 16 -0.72 3.03 -3.56
CA ALA A 16 -1.39 4.11 -4.27
C ALA A 16 -2.78 4.39 -3.68
N ALA A 17 -3.13 5.66 -3.54
CA ALA A 17 -4.38 6.14 -2.98
C ALA A 17 -4.89 7.39 -3.71
N ALA A 18 -6.17 7.68 -3.54
CA ALA A 18 -6.82 8.81 -4.20
C ALA A 18 -6.33 10.17 -3.66
N ASP A 19 -6.04 10.24 -2.35
CA ASP A 19 -5.58 11.45 -1.68
C ASP A 19 -4.78 11.11 -0.41
N GLU A 20 -4.18 12.14 0.21
CA GLU A 20 -3.42 12.03 1.45
C GLU A 20 -4.27 11.55 2.64
N GLY A 21 -5.56 11.91 2.69
CA GLY A 21 -6.48 11.47 3.74
C GLY A 21 -6.67 9.95 3.76
N CYS A 22 -6.68 9.32 2.58
CA CYS A 22 -6.71 7.87 2.45
C CYS A 22 -5.46 7.21 3.07
N CYS A 23 -4.29 7.87 3.04
CA CYS A 23 -3.08 7.34 3.67
C CYS A 23 -3.21 7.31 5.20
N GLU A 24 -3.71 8.38 5.80
CA GLU A 24 -3.96 8.47 7.25
C GLU A 24 -5.07 7.49 7.71
N GLU A 25 -6.08 7.26 6.88
CA GLU A 25 -7.09 6.24 7.14
C GLU A 25 -6.51 4.83 7.15
N MET A 26 -5.65 4.51 6.19
CA MET A 26 -4.95 3.22 6.15
C MET A 26 -4.03 3.02 7.36
N GLU A 27 -3.26 4.06 7.72
CA GLU A 27 -2.42 4.06 8.91
C GLU A 27 -3.22 3.65 10.16
N ARG A 28 -4.31 4.38 10.45
CA ARG A 28 -5.14 4.14 11.62
C ARG A 28 -5.88 2.79 11.57
N LYS A 29 -6.35 2.40 10.38
CA LYS A 29 -7.17 1.19 10.20
C LYS A 29 -6.34 -0.09 10.33
N TYR A 30 -5.13 -0.09 9.77
CA TYR A 30 -4.28 -1.29 9.73
C TYR A 30 -3.14 -1.24 10.75
N GLY A 31 -2.95 -0.12 11.46
CA GLY A 31 -1.87 0.06 12.43
C GLY A 31 -0.49 0.11 11.77
N TRP A 32 -0.43 0.56 10.52
CA TRP A 32 0.82 0.79 9.82
C TRP A 32 1.44 2.12 10.26
N GLU A 33 2.72 2.33 9.99
CA GLU A 33 3.40 3.60 10.27
C GLU A 33 3.53 4.40 8.98
N LEU A 34 2.81 5.52 8.83
CA LEU A 34 2.90 6.36 7.63
C LEU A 34 4.20 7.19 7.70
N VAL A 35 5.14 6.86 6.82
CA VAL A 35 6.46 7.53 6.76
C VAL A 35 6.39 8.80 5.94
N ARG A 36 5.72 8.74 4.77
CA ARG A 36 5.58 9.87 3.84
C ARG A 36 4.51 9.61 2.79
N VAL A 37 4.04 10.69 2.16
CA VAL A 37 3.11 10.66 1.03
C VAL A 37 3.85 11.21 -0.19
N GLU A 38 3.87 10.43 -1.29
CA GLU A 38 4.51 10.82 -2.54
C GLU A 38 3.44 11.15 -3.59
N ILE A 39 3.47 12.35 -4.19
CA ILE A 39 2.51 12.71 -5.27
C ILE A 39 2.87 11.94 -6.53
N THR A 40 1.87 11.34 -7.18
CA THR A 40 2.02 10.63 -8.44
C THR A 40 1.41 11.45 -9.59
N PRO A 41 1.82 11.21 -10.86
CA PRO A 41 1.18 11.84 -12.01
C PRO A 41 -0.16 11.19 -12.41
N ASP A 42 -0.64 10.18 -11.68
CA ASP A 42 -1.90 9.49 -11.97
C ASP A 42 -3.09 10.34 -11.47
N PRO A 43 -4.05 10.71 -12.33
CA PRO A 43 -5.18 11.55 -11.94
C PRO A 43 -6.27 10.82 -11.14
N ILE A 44 -6.19 9.50 -10.98
CA ILE A 44 -7.14 8.69 -10.21
C ILE A 44 -6.53 8.33 -8.85
N LEU A 45 -5.24 7.97 -8.83
CA LEU A 45 -4.48 7.67 -7.62
C LEU A 45 -3.35 8.69 -7.46
N GLU A 46 -3.74 9.90 -7.07
CA GLU A 46 -2.88 11.07 -7.07
C GLU A 46 -1.70 10.97 -6.09
N VAL A 47 -1.73 10.01 -5.16
CA VAL A 47 -0.66 9.82 -4.17
C VAL A 47 -0.28 8.36 -3.97
N ASP A 48 0.97 8.14 -3.56
CA ASP A 48 1.49 6.88 -3.02
C ASP A 48 1.73 7.06 -1.51
N CYS A 49 1.01 6.29 -0.70
CA CYS A 49 1.20 6.19 0.74
C CYS A 49 2.40 5.28 1.04
N VAL A 50 3.45 5.83 1.64
CA VAL A 50 4.67 5.08 1.98
C VAL A 50 4.65 4.74 3.46
N PHE A 51 4.55 3.45 3.76
CA PHE A 51 4.52 2.92 5.12
C PHE A 51 5.85 2.25 5.51
N GLY A 52 6.19 2.30 6.79
CA GLY A 52 7.32 1.58 7.35
C GLY A 52 7.09 0.07 7.38
N GLY A 53 8.12 -0.69 7.02
CA GLY A 53 8.10 -2.14 6.98
C GLY A 53 7.31 -2.72 5.81
N LYS A 54 7.13 -4.03 5.86
CA LYS A 54 6.29 -4.78 4.91
C LYS A 54 4.81 -4.71 5.32
N THR A 55 3.96 -4.13 4.46
CA THR A 55 2.51 -4.03 4.71
C THR A 55 1.69 -4.78 3.66
N GLU A 56 0.75 -5.60 4.12
CA GLU A 56 -0.14 -6.40 3.27
C GLU A 56 -1.60 -6.24 3.74
N PHE A 57 -2.53 -6.07 2.79
CA PHE A 57 -3.95 -6.03 3.13
C PHE A 57 -4.39 -7.38 3.72
N PRO A 58 -5.27 -7.38 4.73
CA PRO A 58 -5.85 -8.62 5.24
C PRO A 58 -6.51 -9.40 4.10
N LYS A 59 -6.33 -10.72 4.09
CA LYS A 59 -7.04 -11.60 3.17
C LYS A 59 -8.55 -11.36 3.30
N SER A 60 -9.23 -11.22 2.17
CA SER A 60 -10.68 -11.06 2.19
C SER A 60 -11.36 -12.35 2.66
N TYR A 61 -12.59 -12.29 3.17
CA TYR A 61 -13.35 -13.50 3.50
C TYR A 61 -13.62 -14.39 2.27
N TYR A 62 -13.56 -13.81 1.07
CA TYR A 62 -13.73 -14.50 -0.21
C TYR A 62 -12.39 -14.93 -0.83
N ASP A 63 -11.25 -14.68 -0.18
CA ASP A 63 -9.92 -15.17 -0.55
C ASP A 63 -9.69 -16.61 -0.08
N THR A 64 -10.76 -17.40 0.07
CA THR A 64 -10.67 -18.84 0.27
C THR A 64 -10.24 -19.48 -1.05
N ASP A 65 -8.93 -19.67 -1.18
CA ASP A 65 -8.28 -20.70 -1.98
C ASP A 65 -8.77 -20.81 -3.43
N LYS A 66 -8.31 -19.87 -4.29
CA LYS A 66 -7.85 -20.31 -5.61
C LYS A 66 -6.42 -20.82 -5.46
N GLU A 67 -6.29 -22.01 -4.85
CA GLU A 67 -5.19 -22.88 -5.22
C GLU A 67 -5.37 -23.18 -6.72
N GLU A 68 -4.37 -22.81 -7.52
CA GLU A 68 -4.29 -23.17 -8.92
C GLU A 68 -4.27 -24.71 -9.03
N ASP A 69 -5.40 -25.32 -9.38
CA ASP A 69 -5.43 -26.69 -9.92
C ASP A 69 -4.94 -26.64 -11.38
N ASP A 70 -3.68 -27.09 -11.55
CA ASP A 70 -2.95 -27.61 -12.75
C ASP A 70 -2.95 -26.81 -14.08
#